data_AF-A0A822DDE4-F1
#
_entry.id   AF-A0A822DDE4-F1
#
_cell.length_a   1.000
_cell.length_b   1.000
_cell.length_c   1.000
_cell.angle_alpha   90.00
_cell.angle_beta   90.00
_cell.angle_gamma   90.00
#
_symmetry.space_group_name_H-M   'P 1'
#
loop_
_entity.id
_entity.type
_entity.pdbx_description
1 polymer ?
#
loop_
_entity_poly.entity_id
_entity_poly.type
_entity_poly.pdbx_seq_one_letter_code
_entity_poly.pdbx_strand_id
1 'polypeptide(L)'
;ESWVQLQAEEIEALNSIFDEKQWKRDENDTQRTYTLTIDQRPERTISLELTFVDGYPTDRPLIYNIRAPWLRGQERQELTNILENIY
;
A
#
# COMPACT_ATOMS: atom_id res chain seq x y z
N GLU A 1 -19.60 5.75 12.26
CA GLU A 1 -18.37 5.54 13.06
C GLU A 1 -17.25 6.45 12.57
N SER A 2 -16.29 6.79 13.43
CA SER A 2 -15.14 7.60 13.03
C SER A 2 -14.19 6.74 12.19
N TRP A 3 -14.06 7.04 10.90
CA TRP A 3 -13.13 6.40 9.94
C TRP A 3 -11.69 6.29 10.49
N VAL A 4 -11.32 7.16 11.43
CA VAL A 4 -10.07 7.13 12.21
C VAL A 4 -9.84 5.79 12.92
N GLN A 5 -10.88 5.20 13.53
CA GLN A 5 -10.78 3.93 14.26
C GLN A 5 -10.64 2.75 13.31
N LEU A 6 -11.44 2.68 12.25
CA LEU A 6 -11.36 1.64 11.23
C LEU A 6 -9.98 1.62 10.57
N GLN A 7 -9.42 2.79 10.26
CA GLN A 7 -8.04 2.88 9.76
C GLN A 7 -7.02 2.34 10.77
N ALA A 8 -7.18 2.64 12.05
CA ALA A 8 -6.24 2.19 13.08
C ALA A 8 -6.27 0.66 13.21
N GLU A 9 -7.46 0.06 13.27
CA GLU A 9 -7.64 -1.39 13.34
C GLU A 9 -7.03 -2.10 12.12
N GLU A 10 -7.27 -1.57 10.91
CA GLU A 10 -6.67 -2.11 9.68
C GLU A 10 -5.14 -2.00 9.70
N ILE A 11 -4.59 -0.85 10.09
CA ILE A 11 -3.14 -0.65 10.19
C ILE A 11 -2.53 -1.60 11.22
N GLU A 12 -3.19 -1.82 12.36
CA GLU A 12 -2.73 -2.79 13.37
C GLU A 12 -2.77 -4.23 12.85
N ALA A 13 -3.82 -4.61 12.13
CA ALA A 13 -3.90 -5.90 11.46
C ALA A 13 -2.77 -6.09 10.44
N LEU A 14 -2.52 -5.08 9.60
CA LEU A 14 -1.44 -5.09 8.61
C LEU A 14 -0.06 -5.17 9.27
N ASN A 15 0.19 -4.41 10.34
CA ASN A 15 1.42 -4.52 11.13
C ASN A 15 1.62 -5.92 11.74
N SER A 16 0.53 -6.64 12.03
CA SER A 16 0.61 -8.00 12.57
C SER A 16 0.82 -9.07 11.48
N ILE A 17 0.35 -8.80 10.25
CA ILE A 17 0.48 -9.74 9.11
C ILE A 17 1.84 -9.59 8.44
N PHE A 18 2.31 -8.37 8.28
CA PHE A 18 3.54 -8.05 7.57
C PHE A 18 4.65 -7.69 8.56
N ASP A 19 5.82 -8.29 8.39
CA ASP A 19 7.01 -7.92 9.15
C ASP A 19 7.32 -6.42 8.97
N GLU A 20 7.84 -5.80 10.03
CA GLU A 20 8.36 -4.41 10.07
C GLU A 20 9.41 -4.10 8.98
N LYS A 21 10.03 -5.14 8.41
CA LYS A 21 10.97 -5.02 7.28
C LYS A 21 10.26 -4.80 5.95
N GLN A 22 9.04 -5.31 5.81
CA GLN A 22 8.21 -5.21 4.62
C GLN A 22 7.23 -4.05 4.73
N TRP A 23 6.58 -3.89 5.87
CA TRP A 23 5.60 -2.82 6.12
C TRP A 23 6.22 -1.70 6.95
N LYS A 24 6.37 -0.52 6.34
CA LYS A 24 6.94 0.66 6.97
C LYS A 24 6.02 1.85 6.84
N ARG A 25 5.82 2.57 7.94
CA ARG A 25 5.15 3.86 7.91
C ARG A 25 6.10 4.94 7.40
N ASP A 26 5.63 5.80 6.51
CA ASP A 26 6.34 7.03 6.19
C ASP A 26 6.11 8.04 7.33
N GLU A 27 7.16 8.32 8.11
CA GLU A 27 7.11 9.25 9.23
C GLU A 27 7.23 10.72 8.78
N ASN A 28 7.60 10.96 7.51
CA ASN A 28 7.75 12.30 6.96
C ASN A 28 6.43 12.87 6.44
N ASP A 29 5.53 11.99 6.04
CA ASP A 29 4.23 12.34 5.51
C ASP A 29 3.20 12.62 6.63
N THR A 30 2.50 13.75 6.54
CA THR A 30 1.39 14.08 7.45
C THR A 30 0.15 13.25 7.14
N GLN A 31 0.05 12.67 5.95
CA GLN A 31 -0.97 11.68 5.63
C GLN A 31 -0.46 10.31 6.08
N ARG A 32 -1.38 9.42 6.46
CA ARG A 32 -1.04 8.08 6.97
C ARG A 32 -0.55 7.24 5.79
N THR A 33 0.70 7.45 5.37
CA THR A 33 1.31 6.77 4.22
C THR A 33 2.16 5.61 4.69
N TYR A 34 1.98 4.45 4.05
CA TYR A 34 2.67 3.21 4.37
C TYR A 34 3.27 2.62 3.11
N THR A 35 4.49 2.11 3.21
CA THR A 35 5.18 1.38 2.15
C THR A 35 5.24 -0.09 2.50
N LEU A 36 4.62 -0.93 1.68
CA LEU A 36 4.68 -2.39 1.73
C LEU A 36 5.66 -2.90 0.67
N THR A 37 6.70 -3.60 1.09
CA THR A 37 7.67 -4.25 0.19
C THR A 37 7.34 -5.73 0.08
N ILE A 38 6.76 -6.12 -1.05
CA ILE A 38 6.25 -7.49 -1.28
C ILE A 38 7.41 -8.45 -1.56
N ASP A 39 8.40 -8.01 -2.32
CA ASP A 39 9.60 -8.78 -2.64
C ASP A 39 10.84 -7.94 -2.35
N GLN A 40 11.83 -8.52 -1.68
CA GLN A 40 13.05 -7.82 -1.26
C GLN A 40 14.24 -8.10 -2.18
N ARG A 41 14.06 -8.87 -3.26
CA ARG A 41 15.16 -9.18 -4.18
C ARG A 41 15.39 -7.97 -5.09
N PRO A 42 16.63 -7.49 -5.26
CA PRO A 42 16.91 -6.26 -6.01
C PRO A 42 16.41 -6.29 -7.46
N GLU A 43 16.36 -7.47 -8.07
CA GLU A 43 15.87 -7.67 -9.44
C GLU A 43 14.35 -7.74 -9.57
N ARG A 44 13.64 -8.00 -8.45
CA ARG A 44 12.18 -8.18 -8.42
C ARG A 44 11.49 -7.40 -7.30
N THR A 45 12.12 -6.33 -6.80
CA THR A 45 11.58 -5.57 -5.67
C THR A 45 10.30 -4.84 -6.09
N ILE A 46 9.18 -5.16 -5.45
CA ILE A 46 7.92 -4.43 -5.61
C ILE A 46 7.62 -3.73 -4.29
N SER A 47 7.52 -2.41 -4.36
CA SER A 47 7.08 -1.58 -3.23
C SER A 47 5.72 -0.98 -3.56
N LEU A 48 4.74 -1.25 -2.73
CA LEU A 48 3.39 -0.70 -2.79
C LEU A 48 3.28 0.40 -1.72
N GLU A 49 3.12 1.64 -2.15
CA GLU A 49 2.92 2.80 -1.30
C GLU A 49 1.41 3.06 -1.20
N LEU A 50 0.88 3.08 0.02
CA LEU A 50 -0.53 3.19 0.35
C LEU A 50 -0.72 4.45 1.21
N THR A 51 -1.45 5.42 0.70
CA THR A 51 -1.79 6.65 1.41
C THR A 51 -3.24 6.60 1.85
N PHE A 52 -3.43 6.54 3.17
CA PHE A 52 -4.75 6.51 3.79
C PHE A 52 -5.25 7.96 3.93
N VAL A 53 -6.14 8.35 3.01
CA VAL A 53 -6.76 9.68 2.99
C VAL A 53 -7.83 9.82 4.07
N ASP A 54 -8.11 11.07 4.45
CA ASP A 54 -9.25 11.41 5.31
C ASP A 54 -10.56 10.95 4.64
N GLY A 55 -11.32 10.10 5.34
CA GLY A 55 -12.52 9.47 4.81
C GLY A 55 -12.37 8.01 4.35
N TYR A 56 -11.16 7.45 4.21
CA TYR A 56 -11.01 5.99 4.02
C TYR A 56 -11.33 5.23 5.33
N PRO A 57 -11.99 4.06 5.32
CA PRO A 57 -12.48 3.30 4.16
C PRO A 57 -13.90 3.64 3.68
N THR A 58 -14.56 4.64 4.28
CA THR A 58 -16.02 4.80 4.19
C THR A 58 -16.50 5.80 3.13
N ASP A 59 -15.79 6.90 2.93
CA ASP A 59 -16.12 8.02 2.04
C ASP A 59 -15.29 8.01 0.75
N ARG A 60 -14.02 7.58 0.83
CA ARG A 60 -13.07 7.62 -0.30
C ARG A 60 -12.16 6.38 -0.31
N PRO A 61 -11.79 5.89 -1.51
CA PRO A 61 -10.77 4.86 -1.64
C PRO A 61 -9.40 5.39 -1.18
N LEU A 62 -8.54 4.50 -0.68
CA LEU A 62 -7.14 4.87 -0.41
C LEU A 62 -6.40 5.12 -1.72
N ILE A 63 -5.31 5.87 -1.66
CA ILE A 63 -4.44 6.08 -2.82
C ILE A 63 -3.34 5.03 -2.74
N TYR A 64 -3.15 4.28 -3.82
CA TYR A 64 -2.06 3.31 -3.92
C TYR A 64 -1.11 3.66 -5.07
N ASN A 65 0.18 3.39 -4.88
CA ASN A 65 1.22 3.67 -5.84
C ASN A 65 2.21 2.50 -5.89
N ILE A 66 2.34 1.87 -7.06
CA ILE A 66 3.22 0.72 -7.25
C ILE A 66 4.57 1.20 -7.79
N ARG A 67 5.62 0.97 -7.00
CA ARG A 67 7.02 1.25 -7.35
C ARG A 67 7.74 -0.06 -7.62
N ALA A 68 7.92 -0.36 -8.91
CA ALA A 68 8.67 -1.52 -9.37
C ALA A 68 9.50 -1.15 -10.60
N PRO A 69 10.76 -0.70 -10.44
CA PRO A 69 11.56 -0.12 -11.53
C PRO A 69 11.98 -1.14 -12.60
N TRP A 70 12.00 -2.42 -12.25
CA TRP A 70 12.25 -3.56 -13.15
C TRP A 70 11.00 -3.94 -13.97
N LEU A 71 9.82 -3.59 -13.48
CA LEU A 71 8.53 -3.94 -14.06
C LEU A 71 8.24 -2.99 -15.22
N ARG A 72 8.48 -3.49 -16.44
CA ARG A 72 8.35 -2.72 -17.69
C ARG A 72 7.44 -3.43 -18.68
N GLY A 73 6.79 -2.66 -19.54
CA GLY A 73 5.97 -3.19 -20.63
C GLY A 73 4.70 -3.87 -20.14
N GLN A 74 4.52 -5.14 -20.53
CA GLN A 74 3.28 -5.88 -20.35
C GLN A 74 3.04 -6.36 -18.91
N GLU A 75 4.09 -6.80 -18.19
CA GLU A 75 3.94 -7.27 -16.80
C GLU A 75 3.41 -6.16 -15.88
N ARG A 76 3.79 -4.90 -16.13
CA ARG A 76 3.29 -3.75 -15.35
C ARG A 76 1.81 -3.52 -15.63
N GLN A 77 1.41 -3.59 -16.89
CA GLN A 77 0.00 -3.46 -17.25
C GLN A 77 -0.82 -4.60 -16.67
N GLU A 78 -0.34 -5.83 -16.73
CA GLU A 78 -1.02 -7.00 -16.14
C GLU A 78 -1.21 -6.82 -14.63
N LEU A 79 -0.15 -6.46 -13.90
CA LEU A 79 -0.23 -6.21 -12.45
C LEU A 79 -1.18 -5.05 -12.11
N THR A 80 -1.09 -3.93 -12.82
CA THR A 80 -2.00 -2.80 -12.63
C THR A 80 -3.44 -3.20 -12.92
N ASN A 81 -3.68 -3.94 -14.01
CA ASN A 81 -5.01 -4.38 -14.42
C ASN A 81 -5.61 -5.40 -13.43
N ILE A 82 -4.78 -6.28 -12.84
CA ILE A 82 -5.20 -7.17 -11.75
C ILE A 82 -5.59 -6.35 -10.52
N LEU A 83 -4.76 -5.38 -10.12
CA LEU A 83 -5.09 -4.51 -8.97
C LEU A 83 -6.37 -3.70 -9.21
N GLU A 84 -6.54 -3.12 -10.40
CA GLU A 84 -7.76 -2.41 -10.80
C GLU A 84 -8.99 -3.33 -10.92
N ASN A 85 -8.81 -4.65 -11.02
CA ASN A 85 -9.92 -5.59 -11.02
C ASN A 85 -10.37 -5.98 -9.60
N ILE A 86 -9.46 -5.91 -8.63
CA ILE A 86 -9.71 -6.22 -7.22
C ILE A 86 -10.31 -5.00 -6.50
N TYR A 87 -10.05 -3.79 -7.00
CA TYR A 87 -10.51 -2.51 -6.47
C TYR A 87 -11.70 -1.93 -7.25
#